data_AF-A0AAW2PIQ2-F1
#
_entry.id   AF-A0AAW2PIQ2-F1
#
_cell.length_a   1.000
_cell.length_b   1.000
_cell.length_c   1.000
_cell.angle_alpha   90.00
_cell.angle_beta   90.00
_cell.angle_gamma   90.00
#
_symmetry.space_group_name_H-M   'P 1'
#
loop_
_entity.id
_entity.type
_entity.pdbx_description
1 polymer ?
#
loop_
_entity_poly.entity_id
_entity_poly.type
_entity_poly.pdbx_seq_one_letter_code
_entity_poly.pdbx_strand_id
1 'polypeptide(L)'
;MEINKFNGTNYNDWLRNLRIVLDFENQAMSLYKPLPVTLPEGSSPEERLTFEKWHEDNHKVYSIILASLTNEIQKQYDRLEDVPSIMLHMKDVYAVPDQHIRYAATKAFFGTKMTEGSSVNSHGVKMLSLVEKL
;
A
#
# COMPACT_ATOMS: atom_id res chain seq x y z
N MET A 1 4.52 -5.37 -17.55
CA MET A 1 4.43 -4.35 -16.48
C MET A 1 3.06 -4.32 -15.77
N GLU A 2 2.17 -5.31 -15.95
CA GLU A 2 0.86 -5.33 -15.24
C GLU A 2 0.89 -6.12 -13.92
N ILE A 3 1.90 -6.98 -13.70
CA ILE A 3 1.94 -7.95 -12.59
C ILE A 3 2.02 -7.27 -11.22
N ASN A 4 2.55 -6.04 -11.15
CA ASN A 4 2.76 -5.30 -9.90
C ASN A 4 1.78 -4.13 -9.71
N LYS A 5 0.80 -3.95 -10.62
CA LYS A 5 -0.21 -2.91 -10.45
C LYS A 5 -1.20 -3.28 -9.35
N PHE A 6 -1.68 -2.27 -8.64
CA PHE A 6 -2.75 -2.44 -7.68
C PHE A 6 -4.06 -2.76 -8.41
N ASN A 7 -4.68 -3.89 -8.07
CA ASN A 7 -5.90 -4.39 -8.71
C ASN A 7 -7.08 -4.54 -7.74
N GLY A 8 -6.97 -3.98 -6.53
CA GLY A 8 -8.01 -4.05 -5.50
C GLY A 8 -7.86 -5.24 -4.54
N THR A 9 -7.08 -6.26 -4.89
CA THR A 9 -6.95 -7.48 -4.07
C THR A 9 -5.56 -7.65 -3.43
N ASN A 10 -4.57 -6.94 -3.94
CA ASN A 10 -3.15 -7.09 -3.60
C ASN A 10 -2.59 -5.89 -2.79
N TYR A 11 -3.40 -5.27 -1.92
CA TYR A 11 -3.04 -4.01 -1.25
C TYR A 11 -1.70 -4.08 -0.50
N ASN A 12 -1.46 -5.12 0.29
CA ASN A 12 -0.23 -5.25 1.09
C ASN A 12 1.02 -5.42 0.21
N ASP A 13 0.93 -6.25 -0.83
CA ASP A 13 2.04 -6.46 -1.78
C ASP A 13 2.32 -5.20 -2.61
N TRP A 14 1.25 -4.54 -3.07
CA TRP A 14 1.35 -3.27 -3.77
C TRP A 14 1.98 -2.18 -2.89
N LEU A 15 1.53 -2.02 -1.64
CA LEU A 15 2.07 -1.04 -0.70
C LEU A 15 3.56 -1.28 -0.43
N ARG A 16 3.97 -2.55 -0.30
CA ARG A 16 5.38 -2.91 -0.16
C ARG A 16 6.19 -2.51 -1.40
N ASN A 17 5.70 -2.81 -2.61
CA ASN A 17 6.37 -2.42 -3.85
C ASN A 17 6.45 -0.90 -4.02
N LEU A 18 5.37 -0.19 -3.68
CA LEU A 18 5.32 1.27 -3.72
C LEU A 18 6.37 1.87 -2.78
N ARG A 19 6.49 1.37 -1.55
CA ARG A 19 7.51 1.82 -0.59
C ARG A 19 8.93 1.63 -1.12
N ILE A 20 9.23 0.52 -1.79
CA ILE A 20 10.55 0.29 -2.41
C ILE A 20 10.86 1.37 -3.47
N VAL A 21 9.90 1.70 -4.33
CA VAL A 21 10.06 2.74 -5.35
C VAL A 21 10.23 4.12 -4.68
N LEU A 22 9.46 4.42 -3.65
CA LEU A 22 9.55 5.71 -2.96
C LEU A 22 10.80 5.85 -2.09
N ASP A 23 11.30 4.76 -1.52
CA ASP A 23 12.58 4.75 -0.80
C ASP A 23 13.73 5.08 -1.75
N PHE A 24 13.71 4.54 -2.98
CA PHE A 24 14.66 4.90 -4.03
C PHE A 24 14.63 6.40 -4.37
N GLU A 25 13.43 7.01 -4.36
CA GLU A 25 13.24 8.43 -4.62
C GLU A 25 13.44 9.33 -3.38
N ASN A 26 13.70 8.74 -2.20
CA ASN A 26 13.75 9.43 -0.90
C ASN A 26 12.42 10.14 -0.52
N GLN A 27 11.28 9.53 -0.87
CA GLN A 27 9.94 10.09 -0.75
C GLN A 27 8.96 9.24 0.09
N ALA A 28 9.42 8.16 0.73
CA ALA A 28 8.52 7.26 1.45
C ALA A 28 7.73 7.94 2.59
N MET A 29 8.28 9.00 3.18
CA MET A 29 7.60 9.77 4.23
C MET A 29 6.41 10.59 3.71
N SER A 30 6.40 10.93 2.42
CA SER A 30 5.36 11.73 1.77
C SER A 30 4.02 10.98 1.70
N LEU A 31 4.00 9.66 1.93
CA LEU A 31 2.76 8.88 2.09
C LEU A 31 1.96 9.24 3.35
N TYR A 32 2.62 9.76 4.38
CA TYR A 32 2.02 9.98 5.71
C TYR A 32 2.15 11.42 6.20
N LYS A 33 2.96 12.24 5.53
CA LYS A 33 3.13 13.65 5.89
C LYS A 33 1.87 14.41 5.50
N PRO A 34 1.14 15.00 6.45
CA PRO A 34 -0.03 15.80 6.13
C PRO A 34 0.36 16.99 5.26
N LEU A 35 -0.59 17.45 4.45
CA LEU A 35 -0.51 18.72 3.74
C LEU A 35 -0.15 19.85 4.72
N PRO A 36 0.91 20.64 4.47
CA PRO A 36 1.13 21.86 5.21
C PRO A 36 -0.05 22.80 4.97
N VAL A 37 -0.63 23.29 6.07
CA VAL A 37 -1.64 24.35 6.02
C VAL A 37 -0.96 25.58 5.41
N THR A 38 -1.60 26.18 4.41
CA THR A 38 -1.17 27.34 3.61
C THR A 38 -0.13 28.25 4.29
N LEU A 39 0.94 28.61 3.56
CA LEU A 39 1.94 29.57 4.02
C LEU A 39 1.31 30.90 4.48
N PRO A 40 1.57 31.36 5.71
CA PRO A 40 1.13 32.67 6.19
C PRO A 40 1.72 33.83 5.37
N GLU A 41 0.98 34.94 5.34
CA GLU A 41 1.51 36.20 4.81
C GLU A 41 2.71 36.65 5.65
N GLY A 42 3.86 36.84 5.00
CA GLY A 42 5.12 37.19 5.67
C GLY A 42 6.09 36.02 5.88
N SER A 43 5.77 34.81 5.41
CA SER A 43 6.71 33.68 5.46
C SER A 43 8.06 33.98 4.82
N SER A 44 9.12 33.46 5.46
CA SER A 44 10.50 33.65 5.02
C SER A 44 10.77 32.99 3.66
N PRO A 45 11.82 33.40 2.94
CA PRO A 45 12.22 32.72 1.70
C PRO A 45 12.45 31.21 1.89
N GLU A 46 13.03 30.79 3.02
CA GLU A 46 13.30 29.39 3.35
C GLU A 46 12.01 28.59 3.59
N GLU A 47 11.02 29.20 4.25
CA GLU A 47 9.71 28.59 4.46
C GLU A 47 8.98 28.37 3.13
N ARG A 48 9.05 29.37 2.22
CA ARG A 48 8.47 29.27 0.88
C ARG A 48 9.11 28.16 0.06
N LEU A 49 10.45 28.09 0.04
CA LEU A 49 11.20 27.03 -0.64
C LEU A 49 10.84 25.65 -0.09
N THR A 50 10.68 25.53 1.23
CA THR A 50 10.29 24.26 1.86
C THR A 50 8.88 23.83 1.44
N PHE A 51 7.95 24.77 1.37
CA PHE A 51 6.57 24.53 0.95
C PHE A 51 6.46 24.17 -0.54
N GLU A 52 7.17 24.87 -1.42
CA GLU A 52 7.23 24.56 -2.85
C GLU A 52 7.78 23.15 -3.08
N LYS A 53 8.92 22.83 -2.44
CA LYS A 53 9.51 21.49 -2.49
C LYS A 53 8.54 20.42 -1.99
N TRP A 54 7.79 20.69 -0.93
CA TRP A 54 6.79 19.75 -0.43
C TRP A 54 5.70 19.48 -1.48
N HIS A 55 5.22 20.52 -2.18
CA HIS A 55 4.22 20.36 -3.24
C HIS A 55 4.75 19.55 -4.43
N GLU A 56 6.00 19.80 -4.84
CA GLU A 56 6.67 19.02 -5.90
C GLU A 56 6.81 17.54 -5.51
N ASP A 57 7.27 17.28 -4.29
CA ASP A 57 7.40 15.94 -3.71
C ASP A 57 6.04 15.23 -3.66
N ASN A 58 4.99 15.91 -3.19
CA ASN A 58 3.62 15.37 -3.15
C ASN A 58 3.10 15.04 -4.57
N HIS A 59 3.28 15.95 -5.53
CA HIS A 59 2.85 15.73 -6.91
C HIS A 59 3.58 14.54 -7.56
N LYS A 60 4.88 14.39 -7.27
CA LYS A 60 5.68 13.25 -7.74
C LYS A 60 5.15 11.93 -7.17
N VAL A 61 4.91 11.88 -5.87
CA VAL A 61 4.38 10.68 -5.19
C VAL A 61 2.98 10.34 -5.69
N TYR A 62 2.12 11.34 -5.86
CA TYR A 62 0.80 11.19 -6.45
C TYR A 62 0.88 10.55 -7.85
N SER A 63 1.78 11.04 -8.71
CA SER A 63 1.99 10.51 -10.05
C SER A 63 2.44 9.04 -10.03
N ILE A 64 3.34 8.68 -9.10
CA ILE A 64 3.80 7.30 -8.91
C ILE A 64 2.66 6.40 -8.45
N ILE A 65 1.84 6.87 -7.49
CA ILE A 65 0.67 6.14 -7.02
C ILE A 65 -0.25 5.86 -8.20
N LEU A 66 -0.71 6.88 -8.94
CA LEU A 66 -1.62 6.70 -10.06
C LEU A 66 -1.09 5.74 -11.13
N ALA A 67 0.19 5.87 -11.50
CA ALA A 67 0.83 5.00 -12.49
C ALA A 67 0.90 3.52 -12.04
N SER A 68 0.88 3.29 -10.73
CA SER A 68 0.90 1.96 -10.12
C SER A 68 -0.48 1.31 -9.97
N LEU A 69 -1.57 2.00 -10.32
CA LEU A 69 -2.94 1.47 -10.26
C LEU A 69 -3.36 0.86 -11.61
N THR A 70 -4.33 -0.06 -11.59
CA THR A 70 -5.05 -0.40 -12.82
C THR A 70 -5.90 0.78 -13.29
N ASN A 71 -6.20 0.84 -14.59
CA ASN A 71 -6.99 1.94 -15.17
C ASN A 71 -8.36 2.13 -14.49
N GLU A 72 -8.99 1.06 -14.02
CA GLU A 72 -10.28 1.13 -13.33
C GLU A 72 -10.17 1.82 -11.97
N ILE A 73 -9.14 1.47 -11.20
CA ILE A 73 -8.91 2.05 -9.88
C ILE A 73 -8.34 3.46 -10.01
N GLN A 74 -7.45 3.70 -10.97
CA GLN A 74 -6.86 5.02 -11.22
C GLN A 74 -7.92 6.11 -11.38
N LYS A 75 -9.01 5.86 -12.12
CA LYS A 75 -10.13 6.80 -12.32
C LYS A 75 -10.88 7.19 -11.03
N GLN A 76 -10.72 6.41 -9.97
CA GLN A 76 -11.32 6.74 -8.67
C GLN A 76 -10.48 7.75 -7.90
N TYR A 77 -9.18 7.81 -8.19
CA TYR A 77 -8.20 8.61 -7.44
C TYR A 77 -7.58 9.75 -8.27
N ASP A 78 -7.83 9.83 -9.58
CA ASP A 78 -7.22 10.80 -10.50
C ASP A 78 -7.65 12.27 -10.30
N ARG A 79 -8.61 12.51 -9.41
CA ARG A 79 -9.10 13.84 -9.00
C ARG A 79 -8.71 14.23 -7.57
N LEU A 80 -7.97 13.37 -6.87
CA LEU A 80 -7.55 13.61 -5.50
C LEU A 80 -6.08 14.01 -5.51
N GLU A 81 -5.72 15.18 -4.99
CA GLU A 81 -4.30 15.63 -5.00
C GLU A 81 -3.58 15.38 -3.66
N ASP A 82 -4.34 15.03 -2.61
CA ASP A 82 -3.81 14.78 -1.28
C ASP A 82 -3.37 13.31 -1.13
N VAL A 83 -2.06 13.06 -1.24
CA VAL A 83 -1.48 11.72 -1.11
C VAL A 83 -1.86 11.06 0.22
N PRO A 84 -1.69 11.70 1.39
CA PRO A 84 -2.18 11.18 2.67
C PRO A 84 -3.63 10.71 2.66
N SER A 85 -4.57 11.52 2.14
CA SER A 85 -5.98 11.14 2.09
C SER A 85 -6.24 9.97 1.15
N ILE A 86 -5.57 9.92 0.00
CA ILE A 86 -5.64 8.78 -0.92
C ILE A 86 -5.18 7.51 -0.20
N MET A 87 -4.02 7.56 0.45
CA MET A 87 -3.45 6.42 1.15
C MET A 87 -4.33 5.94 2.31
N LEU A 88 -4.94 6.87 3.06
CA LEU A 88 -5.89 6.56 4.12
C LEU A 88 -7.13 5.85 3.57
N HIS A 89 -7.77 6.42 2.55
CA HIS A 89 -8.94 5.82 1.93
C HIS A 89 -8.65 4.44 1.32
N MET A 90 -7.53 4.30 0.60
CA MET A 90 -7.13 3.00 0.03
C MET A 90 -6.89 1.97 1.13
N LYS A 91 -6.31 2.37 2.27
CA LYS A 91 -6.14 1.48 3.42
C LYS A 91 -7.49 1.03 3.96
N ASP A 92 -8.43 1.94 4.18
CA ASP A 92 -9.73 1.61 4.77
C ASP A 92 -10.57 0.70 3.86
N VAL A 93 -10.47 0.88 2.54
CA VAL A 93 -11.24 0.08 1.57
C VAL A 93 -10.59 -1.26 1.26
N TYR A 94 -9.27 -1.30 1.09
CA TYR A 94 -8.58 -2.44 0.49
C TYR A 94 -7.59 -3.17 1.41
N ALA A 95 -7.18 -2.57 2.52
CA ALA A 95 -6.38 -3.29 3.49
C ALA A 95 -7.26 -4.33 4.17
N VAL A 96 -7.03 -5.61 3.87
CA VAL A 96 -7.60 -6.68 4.69
C VAL A 96 -6.95 -6.56 6.07
N PRO A 97 -7.72 -6.36 7.14
CA PRO A 97 -7.12 -6.23 8.46
C PRO A 97 -6.37 -7.52 8.77
N ASP A 98 -5.16 -7.37 9.29
CA ASP A 98 -4.27 -8.50 9.56
C ASP A 98 -4.95 -9.55 10.45
N GLN A 99 -5.85 -9.10 11.32
CA GLN A 99 -6.70 -9.96 12.15
C GLN A 99 -7.61 -10.91 11.34
N HIS A 100 -8.18 -10.48 10.20
CA HIS A 100 -9.03 -11.33 9.37
C HIS A 100 -8.20 -12.37 8.60
N ILE A 101 -7.02 -11.96 8.09
CA ILE A 101 -6.08 -12.89 7.44
C ILE A 101 -5.60 -13.92 8.47
N ARG A 102 -5.13 -13.46 9.64
CA ARG A 102 -4.69 -14.35 10.72
C ARG A 102 -5.82 -15.25 11.20
N TYR A 103 -7.04 -14.74 11.37
CA TYR A 103 -8.18 -15.57 11.77
C TYR A 103 -8.49 -16.64 10.72
N ALA A 104 -8.54 -16.28 9.44
CA ALA A 104 -8.77 -17.22 8.35
C ALA A 104 -7.64 -18.26 8.23
N ALA A 105 -6.38 -17.82 8.33
CA ALA A 105 -5.19 -18.67 8.34
C ALA A 105 -5.18 -19.62 9.55
N THR A 106 -5.49 -19.12 10.75
CA THR A 106 -5.60 -19.90 11.99
C THR A 106 -6.70 -20.95 11.86
N LYS A 107 -7.88 -20.55 11.40
CA LYS A 107 -9.02 -21.47 11.18
C LYS A 107 -8.68 -22.53 10.15
N ALA A 108 -8.05 -22.15 9.03
CA ALA A 108 -7.62 -23.08 8.00
C ALA A 108 -6.51 -24.02 8.49
N PHE A 109 -5.55 -23.53 9.27
CA PHE A 109 -4.46 -24.30 9.84
C PHE A 109 -5.00 -25.39 10.78
N PHE A 110 -5.82 -25.02 11.76
CA PHE A 110 -6.45 -25.98 12.68
C PHE A 110 -7.44 -26.92 11.99
N GLY A 111 -8.09 -26.48 10.91
CA GLY A 111 -9.02 -27.29 10.14
C GLY A 111 -8.36 -28.21 9.11
N THR A 112 -7.08 -28.03 8.80
CA THR A 112 -6.38 -28.78 7.76
C THR A 112 -6.01 -30.16 8.27
N LYS A 113 -6.63 -31.19 7.71
CA LYS A 113 -6.25 -32.60 7.90
C LYS A 113 -5.54 -33.12 6.66
N MET A 114 -4.57 -34.01 6.85
CA MET A 114 -3.96 -34.71 5.73
C MET A 114 -4.96 -35.70 5.16
N THR A 115 -5.22 -35.62 3.85
CA THR A 115 -6.10 -36.56 3.17
C THR A 115 -5.41 -37.93 3.10
N GLU A 116 -6.15 -39.01 3.36
CA GLU A 116 -5.61 -40.37 3.26
C GLU A 116 -5.11 -40.64 1.84
N GLY A 117 -3.90 -41.21 1.71
CA GLY A 117 -3.23 -41.42 0.43
C GLY A 117 -2.56 -40.18 -0.19
N SER A 118 -2.63 -38.99 0.44
CA SER A 118 -1.94 -37.80 -0.05
C SER A 118 -0.47 -37.73 0.41
N SER A 119 0.35 -36.99 -0.35
CA SER A 119 1.78 -36.80 -0.03
C SER A 119 1.99 -35.91 1.19
N VAL A 120 2.76 -36.41 2.15
CA VAL A 120 3.18 -35.67 3.36
C VAL A 120 3.89 -34.36 2.99
N ASN A 121 4.71 -34.37 1.93
CA ASN A 121 5.44 -33.17 1.50
C ASN A 121 4.49 -32.09 0.99
N SER A 122 3.49 -32.47 0.18
CA SER A 122 2.47 -31.53 -0.32
C SER A 122 1.65 -30.94 0.83
N HIS A 123 1.29 -31.76 1.81
CA HIS A 123 0.61 -31.31 3.02
C HIS A 123 1.48 -30.35 3.84
N GLY A 124 2.78 -30.66 4.01
CA GLY A 124 3.74 -29.82 4.71
C GLY A 124 3.90 -28.43 4.08
N VAL A 125 4.02 -28.34 2.76
CA VAL A 125 4.08 -27.05 2.03
C VAL A 125 2.80 -26.24 2.25
N LYS A 126 1.63 -26.89 2.19
CA LYS A 126 0.35 -26.22 2.46
C LYS A 126 0.29 -25.68 3.90
N MET A 127 0.70 -26.47 4.89
CA MET A 127 0.75 -26.02 6.29
C MET A 127 1.73 -24.86 6.49
N LEU A 128 2.92 -24.93 5.89
CA LEU A 128 3.92 -23.87 5.96
C LEU A 128 3.35 -22.54 5.41
N SER A 129 2.68 -22.59 4.26
CA SER A 129 2.05 -21.40 3.66
C SER A 129 0.91 -20.78 4.50
N LEU A 130 0.31 -21.56 5.41
CA LEU A 130 -0.68 -21.08 6.36
C LEU A 130 -0.02 -20.47 7.59
N VAL A 131 1.09 -21.05 8.07
CA VAL A 131 1.89 -20.51 9.18
C VAL A 131 2.52 -19.17 8.81
N GLU A 132 2.98 -19.00 7.58
CA GLU A 132 3.52 -17.72 7.08
C GLU A 132 2.49 -16.57 7.09
N LYS A 133 1.20 -16.90 7.23
CA LYS A 133 0.08 -15.94 7.27
C LYS A 133 -0.49 -15.72 8.69
N LEU A 134 0.14 -16.31 9.72
CA LEU A 134 -0.16 -16.12 11.15
C LEU A 134 0.68 -14.98 11.73
#